data_AF-A0A242LPI7-F1
#
_entry.id   AF-A0A242LPI7-F1
#
_cell.length_a   1.000
_cell.length_b   1.000
_cell.length_c   1.000
_cell.angle_alpha   90.00
_cell.angle_beta   90.00
_cell.angle_gamma   90.00
#
_symmetry.space_group_name_H-M   'P 1'
#
loop_
_entity.id
_entity.type
_entity.pdbx_description
1 polymer ?
#
loop_
_entity_poly.entity_id
_entity_poly.type
_entity_poly.pdbx_seq_one_letter_code
_entity_poly.pdbx_strand_id
1 'polypeptide(L)'
;MSIASFSLFLTGTFFLVAGIQFIRGKWLFLLAGNNFGQATNKEATRAGRIVGLIFLLTFLLCITIMFSIIYDFRLTFLPVIMGIVLLYSYVVIIRYIVHWIKNG
;
A
#
# COMPACT_ATOMS: atom_id res chain seq x y z
N MET A 1 17.19 -17.09 -11.46
CA MET A 1 16.21 -16.08 -10.99
C MET A 1 16.70 -14.72 -11.45
N SER A 2 15.91 -13.95 -12.19
CA SER A 2 16.35 -12.62 -12.66
C SER A 2 16.45 -11.64 -11.48
N ILE A 3 17.28 -10.59 -11.63
CA ILE A 3 17.42 -9.53 -10.62
C ILE A 3 16.06 -8.90 -10.31
N ALA A 4 15.21 -8.70 -11.32
CA ALA A 4 13.86 -8.16 -11.17
C ALA A 4 12.93 -9.07 -10.35
N SER A 5 12.95 -10.38 -10.59
CA SER A 5 12.16 -11.33 -9.79
C SER A 5 12.64 -11.38 -8.34
N PHE A 6 13.95 -11.26 -8.10
CA PHE A 6 14.52 -11.23 -6.76
C PHE A 6 14.13 -9.96 -5.99
N SER A 7 14.19 -8.78 -6.63
CA SER A 7 13.75 -7.52 -6.02
C SER A 7 12.25 -7.51 -5.72
N LEU A 8 11.42 -8.07 -6.61
CA LEU A 8 9.98 -8.21 -6.40
C LEU A 8 9.66 -9.13 -5.23
N PHE A 9 10.42 -10.23 -5.09
CA PHE A 9 10.27 -11.15 -3.96
C PHE A 9 10.55 -10.43 -2.63
N LEU A 10 11.70 -9.77 -2.49
CA LEU A 10 12.06 -9.03 -1.28
C LEU A 10 11.03 -7.94 -0.95
N THR A 11 10.65 -7.15 -1.95
CA THR A 11 9.67 -6.06 -1.79
C THR A 11 8.29 -6.61 -1.40
N GLY A 12 7.87 -7.70 -2.04
CA GLY A 12 6.61 -8.37 -1.72
C GLY A 12 6.59 -8.89 -0.28
N THR A 13 7.65 -9.57 0.16
CA THR A 13 7.75 -10.06 1.55
C THR A 13 7.68 -8.90 2.54
N PHE A 14 8.34 -7.78 2.26
CA PHE A 14 8.24 -6.58 3.10
C PHE A 14 6.79 -6.10 3.21
N PHE A 15 6.08 -5.96 2.08
CA PHE A 15 4.69 -5.51 2.08
C PHE A 15 3.75 -6.47 2.82
N LEU A 16 3.96 -7.78 2.69
CA LEU A 16 3.21 -8.78 3.45
C LEU A 16 3.39 -8.59 4.97
N VAL A 17 4.64 -8.49 5.42
CA VAL A 17 4.96 -8.32 6.85
C VAL A 17 4.40 -7.00 7.36
N ALA A 18 4.69 -5.89 6.68
CA ALA A 18 4.21 -4.58 7.08
C ALA A 18 2.66 -4.51 7.10
N GLY A 19 2.00 -5.07 6.09
CA GLY A 19 0.53 -5.13 6.03
C GLY A 19 -0.08 -5.87 7.22
N ILE A 20 0.46 -7.03 7.57
CA ILE A 20 0.02 -7.81 8.74
C ILE A 20 0.26 -7.02 10.04
N GLN A 21 1.40 -6.35 10.18
CA GLN A 21 1.74 -5.59 11.39
C GLN A 21 0.86 -4.35 11.59
N PHE A 22 0.45 -3.70 10.50
CA PHE A 22 -0.54 -2.61 10.54
C PHE A 22 -1.93 -3.11 10.93
N ILE A 23 -2.40 -4.25 10.38
CA ILE A 23 -3.70 -4.84 10.76
C ILE A 23 -3.71 -5.26 12.23
N ARG A 24 -2.60 -5.83 12.72
CA ARG A 24 -2.43 -6.24 14.13
C ARG A 24 -2.27 -5.07 15.09
N GLY A 25 -2.21 -3.85 14.58
CA GLY A 25 -2.08 -2.66 15.41
C GLY A 25 -0.67 -2.39 15.94
N LYS A 26 0.31 -3.25 15.63
CA LYS A 26 1.68 -3.14 16.19
C LYS A 26 2.47 -1.98 15.60
N TRP A 27 2.19 -1.63 14.35
CA TRP A 27 2.88 -0.57 13.61
C TRP A 27 2.03 0.70 13.48
N LEU A 28 0.96 0.83 14.25
CA LEU A 28 0.13 2.04 14.24
C LEU A 28 0.89 3.29 14.66
N PHE A 29 2.02 3.14 15.37
CA PHE A 29 2.88 4.25 15.74
C PHE A 29 3.51 4.97 14.53
N LEU A 30 3.57 4.30 13.37
CA LEU A 30 4.05 4.88 12.11
C LEU A 30 2.98 5.74 11.42
N LEU A 31 1.73 5.70 11.89
CA LEU A 31 0.66 6.53 11.37
C LEU A 31 0.64 7.85 12.13
N ALA A 32 0.56 8.96 11.39
CA ALA A 32 0.47 10.28 11.97
C ALA A 32 -0.67 10.36 13.00
N GLY A 33 -0.37 10.90 14.18
CA GLY A 33 -1.35 11.05 15.27
C GLY A 33 -1.42 9.91 16.27
N ASN A 34 -0.57 8.88 16.17
CA ASN A 34 -0.47 7.82 17.17
C ASN A 34 0.99 7.67 17.64
N ASN A 35 1.37 8.34 18.73
CA ASN A 35 2.75 8.28 19.24
C ASN A 35 3.02 7.01 20.05
N PHE A 36 4.29 6.60 20.12
CA PHE A 36 4.74 5.53 21.01
C PHE A 36 4.28 5.80 22.46
N GLY A 37 3.56 4.85 23.04
CA GLY A 37 3.10 4.91 24.43
C GLY A 37 1.71 5.50 24.66
N GLN A 38 1.02 5.99 23.62
CA GLN A 38 -0.38 6.38 23.73
C GLN A 38 -1.31 5.20 23.48
N ALA A 39 -2.44 5.15 24.19
CA ALA A 39 -3.48 4.16 23.97
C ALA A 39 -4.01 4.32 22.53
N THR A 40 -4.05 3.21 21.81
CA THR A 40 -4.48 3.15 20.41
C THR A 40 -5.82 3.85 20.21
N ASN A 41 -5.83 4.94 19.45
CA ASN A 41 -7.08 5.61 19.07
C ASN A 41 -7.86 4.71 18.09
N LYS A 42 -9.19 4.69 18.18
CA LYS A 42 -10.08 3.98 17.25
C LYS A 42 -9.85 4.43 15.81
N GLU A 43 -9.58 5.72 15.59
CA GLU A 43 -9.28 6.26 14.25
C GLU A 43 -7.95 5.75 13.70
N ALA A 44 -6.90 5.75 14.51
CA ALA A 44 -5.60 5.20 14.14
C ALA A 44 -5.72 3.70 13.80
N THR A 45 -6.49 2.94 14.58
CA THR A 45 -6.75 1.51 14.31
C THR A 45 -7.47 1.31 12.98
N ARG A 46 -8.46 2.15 12.65
CA ARG A 46 -9.18 2.10 11.37
C ARG A 46 -8.25 2.45 10.21
N ALA A 47 -7.44 3.50 10.35
CA ALA A 47 -6.46 3.90 9.36
C ALA A 47 -5.42 2.79 9.13
N GLY A 48 -4.90 2.16 10.19
CA GLY A 48 -3.95 1.07 10.07
C GLY A 48 -4.51 -0.19 9.42
N ARG A 49 -5.80 -0.51 9.63
CA ARG A 49 -6.44 -1.59 8.86
C ARG A 49 -6.51 -1.26 7.37
N ILE A 50 -6.84 -0.02 7.01
CA ILE A 50 -6.89 0.42 5.60
C ILE A 50 -5.49 0.36 4.98
N VAL A 51 -4.48 0.94 5.65
CA VAL A 51 -3.08 0.89 5.20
C VAL A 51 -2.60 -0.55 5.10
N GLY A 52 -2.90 -1.39 6.08
CA GLY A 52 -2.55 -2.80 6.06
C GLY A 52 -3.17 -3.55 4.87
N LEU A 53 -4.44 -3.29 4.55
CA LEU A 53 -5.08 -3.84 3.36
C LEU A 53 -4.42 -3.36 2.06
N ILE A 54 -4.05 -2.08 1.97
CA ILE A 54 -3.31 -1.54 0.81
C ILE A 54 -1.99 -2.29 0.63
N PHE A 55 -1.23 -2.48 1.71
CA PHE A 55 0.03 -3.23 1.68
C PHE A 55 -0.15 -4.68 1.23
N LEU A 56 -1.22 -5.36 1.68
CA LEU A 56 -1.54 -6.72 1.21
C LEU A 56 -1.94 -6.75 -0.28
N LEU A 57 -2.68 -5.75 -0.76
CA LEU A 57 -2.99 -5.63 -2.19
C LEU A 57 -1.72 -5.37 -3.02
N THR A 58 -0.79 -4.55 -2.51
CA THR A 58 0.51 -4.33 -3.15
C THR A 58 1.35 -5.61 -3.20
N PHE A 59 1.33 -6.42 -2.13
CA PHE A 59 1.96 -7.74 -2.12
C PHE A 59 1.39 -8.67 -3.22
N LEU A 60 0.07 -8.72 -3.37
CA LEU A 60 -0.57 -9.49 -4.44
C LEU A 60 -0.11 -9.01 -5.83
N LEU A 61 -0.03 -7.70 -6.05
CA LEU A 61 0.51 -7.13 -7.29
C LEU A 61 1.96 -7.57 -7.54
N CYS A 62 2.81 -7.54 -6.52
CA CYS A 62 4.19 -8.03 -6.64
C CYS A 62 4.24 -9.50 -7.07
N ILE A 63 3.40 -10.37 -6.48
CA ILE A 63 3.31 -11.78 -6.88
C ILE A 63 2.82 -11.91 -8.34
N THR A 64 1.79 -11.18 -8.73
CA THR A 64 1.25 -11.24 -10.09
C THR A 64 2.30 -10.83 -11.14
N ILE A 65 3.05 -9.76 -10.88
CA ILE A 65 4.13 -9.31 -11.76
C ILE A 65 5.27 -10.34 -11.76
N MET A 66 5.64 -10.88 -10.60
CA MET A 66 6.67 -11.91 -10.52
C MET A 66 6.29 -13.17 -11.31
N PHE A 67 5.04 -13.62 -11.20
CA PHE A 67 4.50 -14.76 -11.96
C PHE A 67 4.53 -14.49 -13.46
N SER A 68 4.14 -13.27 -13.88
CA SER A 68 4.22 -12.84 -15.28
C SER A 68 5.64 -12.92 -15.85
N ILE A 69 6.65 -12.52 -15.07
CA ILE A 69 8.06 -12.61 -15.48
C ILE A 69 8.55 -14.06 -15.55
N ILE A 70 8.13 -14.92 -14.61
CA ILE A 70 8.60 -16.32 -14.55
C ILE A 70 7.99 -17.19 -15.65
N TYR A 71 6.71 -16.95 -15.98
CA TYR A 71 5.95 -17.77 -16.93
C TYR A 71 5.70 -17.08 -18.28
N ASP A 72 6.37 -15.96 -18.54
CA ASP A 72 6.19 -15.13 -19.76
C ASP A 72 4.73 -14.77 -20.07
N PHE A 73 3.90 -14.64 -19.01
CA PHE A 73 2.49 -14.31 -19.16
C PHE A 73 2.31 -12.81 -19.38
N ARG A 74 1.63 -12.40 -20.47
CA ARG A 74 1.43 -10.98 -20.79
C ARG A 74 0.32 -10.36 -19.94
N LEU A 75 0.68 -9.41 -19.08
CA LEU A 75 -0.25 -8.62 -18.27
C LEU A 75 -0.81 -7.42 -19.03
N THR A 76 -1.49 -7.66 -20.16
CA THR A 76 -1.91 -6.61 -21.11
C THR A 76 -2.76 -5.50 -20.48
N PHE A 77 -3.58 -5.81 -19.47
CA PHE A 77 -4.46 -4.85 -18.80
C PHE A 77 -3.81 -4.12 -17.62
N LEU A 78 -2.66 -4.59 -17.12
CA LEU A 78 -2.03 -4.01 -15.92
C LEU A 78 -1.64 -2.53 -16.09
N PRO A 79 -1.09 -2.07 -17.22
CA PRO A 79 -0.83 -0.64 -17.44
C PRO A 79 -2.09 0.22 -17.38
N VAL A 80 -3.22 -0.28 -17.91
CA VAL A 80 -4.51 0.42 -17.87
C VAL A 80 -5.00 0.56 -16.43
N ILE A 81 -4.95 -0.53 -15.65
CA ILE A 81 -5.33 -0.52 -14.24
C ILE A 81 -4.44 0.45 -13.44
N MET A 82 -3.12 0.41 -13.65
CA MET A 82 -2.19 1.35 -13.01
C MET A 82 -2.48 2.81 -13.39
N GLY A 83 -2.82 3.07 -14.65
CA GLY A 83 -3.23 4.40 -15.11
C GLY A 83 -4.48 4.91 -14.38
N ILE A 84 -5.51 4.08 -14.23
CA ILE A 84 -6.73 4.42 -13.49
C ILE A 84 -6.42 4.72 -12.01
N VAL A 85 -5.60 3.88 -11.37
CA VAL A 85 -5.20 4.07 -9.97
C VAL A 85 -4.43 5.37 -9.79
N LEU A 86 -3.47 5.67 -10.65
CA LEU A 86 -2.69 6.91 -10.61
C LEU A 86 -3.57 8.15 -10.78
N LEU A 87 -4.49 8.14 -11.74
CA LEU A 87 -5.45 9.22 -11.94
C LEU A 87 -6.34 9.43 -10.71
N TYR A 88 -6.85 8.34 -10.13
CA TYR A 88 -7.65 8.40 -8.92
C TYR A 88 -6.84 8.98 -7.74
N SER A 89 -5.62 8.49 -7.51
CA SER A 89 -4.73 8.99 -6.47
C SER A 89 -4.44 10.49 -6.64
N TYR A 90 -4.18 10.95 -7.86
CA TYR A 90 -3.97 12.37 -8.16
C TYR A 90 -5.19 13.22 -7.79
N VAL A 91 -6.40 12.79 -8.16
CA VAL A 91 -7.65 13.48 -7.82
C VAL A 91 -7.84 13.56 -6.30
N VAL A 92 -7.58 12.46 -5.57
CA VAL A 92 -7.70 12.41 -4.11
C VAL A 92 -6.72 13.37 -3.44
N ILE A 93 -5.46 13.39 -3.88
CA ILE A 93 -4.42 14.28 -3.34
C ILE A 93 -4.82 15.75 -3.53
N ILE A 94 -5.26 16.13 -4.74
CA ILE A 94 -5.72 17.51 -5.00
C ILE A 94 -6.89 17.88 -4.09
N ARG A 95 -7.90 17.01 -3.97
CA ARG A 95 -9.06 17.28 -3.11
C ARG A 95 -8.64 17.50 -1.67
N TYR A 96 -7.71 16.69 -1.17
CA TYR A 96 -7.21 16.82 0.19
C TYR A 96 -6.45 18.15 0.40
N ILE A 97 -5.57 18.52 -0.54
CA ILE A 97 -4.85 19.81 -0.50
C ILE A 97 -5.83 20.98 -0.52
N VAL A 98 -6.81 20.97 -1.44
CA VAL A 98 -7.82 22.04 -1.54
C VAL A 98 -8.66 22.13 -0.27
N HIS A 99 -9.03 21.00 0.33
CA HIS A 99 -9.76 20.97 1.60
C HIS A 99 -8.93 21.58 2.73
N TRP A 100 -7.65 21.22 2.82
CA TRP A 100 -6.73 21.77 3.81
C TRP A 100 -6.54 23.28 3.66
N ILE A 101 -6.38 23.79 2.44
CA ILE A 101 -6.25 25.25 2.19
C ILE A 101 -7.53 26.02 2.58
N LYS A 102 -8.71 25.41 2.45
CA LYS A 102 -9.99 26.08 2.75
C LYS A 102 -10.38 26.04 4.23
N ASN A 103 -9.99 25.00 4.95
CA ASN A 103 -10.49 24.70 6.29
C ASN A 103 -9.40 24.60 7.37
N GLY A 104 -8.13 24.65 7.00
CA GLY A 104 -6.98 24.78 7.89
C GLY A 104 -6.59 26.23 8.06
#